data_AF-A0A4Y9XXL6-F1
#
_entry.id   AF-A0A4Y9XXL6-F1
#
_cell.length_a   1.000
_cell.length_b   1.000
_cell.length_c   1.000
_cell.angle_alpha   90.00
_cell.angle_beta   90.00
_cell.angle_gamma   90.00
#
_symmetry.space_group_name_H-M   'P 1'
#
loop_
_entity.id
_entity.type
_entity.pdbx_description
1 polymer ?
#
loop_
_entity_poly.entity_id
_entity_poly.type
_entity_poly.pdbx_seq_one_letter_code
_entity_poly.pdbx_strand_id
1 'polypeptide(L)'
;TVGASTLGDARAYFSNFGPCVDVFAPGLSILSTWIGSDHATNTISGTSMASPHTAGLLAYLLSIYPHATFDPSLDSLVPAQLNEKAPFAGSFSGMYEAAYSFAPNWVSGFLPPPGLVKHVVGAQDKEYKTLSPPELKAALIALSTKGLLTEIPTDTVNLLIFNNYTTV
;
A
#
# COMPACT_ATOMS: atom_id res chain seq x y z
N THR A 1 9.23 4.63 -2.11
CA THR A 1 10.36 3.79 -1.65
C THR A 1 10.29 3.64 -0.15
N VAL A 2 10.48 2.42 0.36
CA VAL A 2 10.29 2.11 1.78
C VAL A 2 11.60 1.61 2.40
N GLY A 3 12.06 2.28 3.47
CA GLY A 3 13.17 1.84 4.31
C GLY A 3 12.70 0.89 5.43
N ALA A 4 13.63 0.15 6.03
CA ALA A 4 13.36 -0.75 7.15
C ALA A 4 13.70 -0.10 8.50
N SER A 5 12.80 -0.20 9.46
CA SER A 5 13.01 0.15 10.87
C SER A 5 13.05 -1.09 11.76
N THR A 6 13.53 -0.89 12.98
CA THR A 6 13.54 -1.86 14.07
C THR A 6 12.34 -1.65 15.00
N LEU A 7 12.16 -2.58 15.93
CA LEU A 7 11.17 -2.47 17.01
C LEU A 7 11.38 -1.26 17.93
N GLY A 8 12.62 -0.78 18.06
CA GLY A 8 12.98 0.35 18.92
C GLY A 8 12.99 1.70 18.22
N ASP A 9 12.22 1.85 17.13
CA ASP A 9 12.19 3.07 16.32
C ASP A 9 13.58 3.54 15.87
N ALA A 10 14.46 2.60 15.53
CA ALA A 10 15.72 2.90 14.88
C ALA A 10 15.66 2.47 13.42
N ARG A 11 16.48 3.09 12.57
CA ARG A 11 16.73 2.55 11.23
C ARG A 11 17.37 1.16 11.37
N ALA A 12 16.88 0.17 10.62
CA ALA A 12 17.54 -1.13 10.57
C ALA A 12 18.94 -0.96 9.95
N TYR A 13 19.96 -1.57 10.53
CA TYR A 13 21.37 -1.33 10.15
C TYR A 13 21.63 -1.52 8.64
N PHE A 14 20.96 -2.48 7.99
CA PHE A 14 21.07 -2.78 6.57
C PHE A 14 20.20 -1.89 5.66
N SER A 15 19.29 -1.08 6.21
CA SER A 15 18.38 -0.28 5.39
C SER A 15 19.12 0.84 4.69
N ASN A 16 18.82 1.03 3.40
CA ASN A 16 19.19 2.24 2.68
C ASN A 16 18.55 3.48 3.34
N PHE A 17 19.16 4.63 3.07
CA PHE A 17 18.80 5.94 3.59
C PHE A 17 19.03 7.02 2.51
N GLY A 18 18.72 8.28 2.83
CA GLY A 18 18.81 9.43 1.93
C GLY A 18 17.46 9.95 1.44
N PRO A 19 17.46 11.00 0.60
CA PRO A 19 16.25 11.74 0.21
C PRO A 19 15.31 10.95 -0.71
N CYS A 20 15.79 9.86 -1.32
CA CYS A 20 14.97 9.00 -2.19
C CYS A 20 14.06 8.02 -1.41
N VAL A 21 14.25 7.90 -0.10
CA VAL A 21 13.37 7.10 0.77
C VAL A 21 12.15 7.95 1.12
N ASP A 22 10.95 7.42 0.87
CA ASP A 22 9.73 8.16 1.17
C ASP A 22 9.31 7.99 2.63
N VAL A 23 9.41 6.76 3.15
CA VAL A 23 8.98 6.39 4.50
C VAL A 23 9.76 5.17 5.00
N PHE A 24 9.73 4.91 6.31
CA PHE A 24 10.23 3.70 6.93
C PHE A 24 9.08 2.89 7.53
N ALA A 25 9.23 1.57 7.55
CA ALA A 25 8.29 0.62 8.14
C ALA A 25 9.04 -0.58 8.77
N PRO A 26 8.39 -1.39 9.62
CA PRO A 26 9.04 -2.52 10.29
C PRO A 26 9.66 -3.49 9.29
N GLY A 27 10.98 -3.71 9.40
CA GLY A 27 11.71 -4.58 8.49
C GLY A 27 12.81 -5.42 9.14
N LEU A 28 13.13 -5.23 10.43
CA LEU A 28 14.05 -6.09 11.17
C LEU A 28 13.27 -7.12 12.00
N SER A 29 13.65 -8.39 11.90
CA SER A 29 13.07 -9.52 12.65
C SER A 29 11.55 -9.64 12.49
N ILE A 30 11.09 -9.69 11.24
CA ILE A 30 9.67 -9.80 10.89
C ILE A 30 9.31 -11.28 10.70
N LEU A 31 8.36 -11.76 11.50
CA LEU A 31 7.75 -13.07 11.36
C LEU A 31 6.75 -13.07 10.19
N SER A 32 6.86 -14.05 9.30
CA SER A 32 5.90 -14.26 8.22
C SER A 32 5.74 -15.75 7.89
N THR A 33 4.78 -16.06 7.03
CA THR A 33 4.61 -17.41 6.45
C THR A 33 5.83 -17.80 5.61
N TRP A 34 6.15 -19.10 5.60
CA TRP A 34 7.30 -19.63 4.88
C TRP A 34 6.96 -20.86 4.06
N ILE A 35 7.85 -21.22 3.14
CA ILE A 35 7.74 -22.44 2.35
C ILE A 35 8.13 -23.66 3.19
N GLY A 36 7.44 -24.79 3.01
CA GLY A 36 7.80 -26.08 3.61
C GLY A 36 6.64 -26.83 4.26
N SER A 37 5.63 -26.12 4.76
CA SER A 37 4.35 -26.70 5.21
C SER A 37 3.27 -25.62 5.27
N ASP A 38 2.00 -26.03 5.41
CA ASP A 38 0.85 -25.11 5.53
C ASP A 38 0.88 -24.23 6.79
N HIS A 39 1.79 -24.56 7.73
CA HIS A 39 1.95 -23.87 9.01
C HIS A 39 3.38 -23.34 9.19
N ALA A 40 4.20 -23.39 8.14
CA ALA A 40 5.59 -22.95 8.21
C ALA A 40 5.63 -21.43 8.36
N THR A 41 6.47 -20.99 9.29
CA THR A 41 6.76 -19.58 9.52
C THR A 41 8.27 -19.37 9.59
N ASN A 42 8.70 -18.16 9.28
CA ASN A 42 10.10 -17.78 9.38
C ASN A 42 10.21 -16.30 9.76
N THR A 43 11.24 -15.98 10.52
CA THR A 43 11.55 -14.61 10.95
C THR A 43 12.75 -14.12 10.17
N ILE A 44 12.53 -13.15 9.29
CA ILE A 44 13.57 -12.61 8.42
C ILE A 44 13.58 -11.09 8.45
N SER A 45 14.64 -10.50 7.89
CA SER A 45 14.85 -9.07 7.89
C SER A 45 15.14 -8.55 6.49
N GLY A 46 14.60 -7.39 6.15
CA GLY A 46 14.82 -6.74 4.86
C GLY A 46 13.88 -5.56 4.62
N THR A 47 14.27 -4.68 3.69
CA THR A 47 13.33 -3.68 3.12
C THR A 47 12.19 -4.35 2.35
N SER A 48 12.40 -5.58 1.87
CA SER A 48 11.36 -6.47 1.35
C SER A 48 10.30 -6.85 2.39
N MET A 49 10.60 -6.78 3.70
CA MET A 49 9.62 -6.99 4.77
C MET A 49 8.92 -5.67 5.15
N ALA A 50 9.60 -4.54 5.03
CA ALA A 50 9.00 -3.21 5.24
C ALA A 50 7.98 -2.83 4.14
N SER A 51 8.26 -3.24 2.89
CA SER A 51 7.39 -2.97 1.73
C SER A 51 5.96 -3.52 1.87
N PRO A 52 5.72 -4.80 2.22
CA PRO A 52 4.36 -5.34 2.36
C PRO A 52 3.60 -4.74 3.55
N HIS A 53 4.26 -4.27 4.61
CA HIS A 53 3.58 -3.49 5.66
C HIS A 53 2.99 -2.19 5.11
N THR A 54 3.76 -1.48 4.26
CA THR A 54 3.28 -0.25 3.60
C THR A 54 2.13 -0.55 2.65
N ALA A 55 2.22 -1.62 1.87
CA ALA A 55 1.17 -2.03 0.96
C ALA A 55 -0.13 -2.40 1.70
N GLY A 56 -0.02 -3.14 2.81
CA GLY A 56 -1.15 -3.49 3.66
C GLY A 56 -1.82 -2.28 4.29
N LEU A 57 -1.04 -1.32 4.80
CA LEU A 57 -1.57 -0.06 5.32
C LEU A 57 -2.33 0.74 4.25
N LEU A 58 -1.75 0.88 3.06
CA LEU A 58 -2.41 1.55 1.94
C LEU A 58 -3.69 0.84 1.50
N ALA A 59 -3.69 -0.50 1.46
CA ALA A 59 -4.89 -1.29 1.16
C ALA A 59 -5.98 -1.09 2.22
N TYR A 60 -5.61 -1.02 3.50
CA TYR A 60 -6.55 -0.69 4.57
C TYR A 60 -7.13 0.71 4.40
N LEU A 61 -6.29 1.73 4.15
CA LEU A 61 -6.74 3.10 3.90
C LEU A 61 -7.68 3.20 2.69
N LEU A 62 -7.40 2.45 1.62
CA LEU A 62 -8.28 2.34 0.46
C LEU A 62 -9.61 1.67 0.80
N SER A 63 -9.62 0.64 1.64
CA SER A 63 -10.84 -0.09 2.00
C SER A 63 -11.84 0.75 2.81
N ILE A 64 -11.35 1.74 3.55
CA ILE A 64 -12.17 2.66 4.35
C ILE A 64 -12.48 3.96 3.60
N TYR A 65 -11.99 4.13 2.36
CA TYR A 65 -12.21 5.32 1.56
C TYR A 65 -13.37 5.12 0.56
N PRO A 66 -14.29 6.09 0.39
CA PRO A 66 -14.54 7.28 1.22
C PRO A 66 -15.58 6.99 2.31
N HIS A 67 -15.18 7.11 3.58
CA HIS A 67 -16.09 6.98 4.73
C HIS A 67 -16.21 8.34 5.45
N ALA A 68 -17.38 8.62 6.04
CA ALA A 68 -17.69 9.91 6.68
C ALA A 68 -16.72 10.33 7.80
N THR A 69 -15.90 9.40 8.31
CA THR A 69 -14.90 9.61 9.36
C THR A 69 -13.46 9.67 8.85
N PHE A 70 -13.21 9.33 7.58
CA PHE A 70 -11.89 9.37 6.94
C PHE A 70 -12.03 9.95 5.53
N ASP A 71 -12.11 11.27 5.48
CA ASP A 71 -12.05 12.09 4.27
C ASP A 71 -10.89 13.08 4.39
N PRO A 72 -9.63 12.63 4.23
CA PRO A 72 -8.51 13.56 4.24
C PRO A 72 -8.69 14.52 3.05
N SER A 73 -8.75 15.81 3.34
CA SER A 73 -8.67 16.85 2.31
C SER A 73 -7.26 16.84 1.68
N LEU A 74 -7.05 15.98 0.68
CA LEU A 74 -5.77 15.79 0.00
C LEU A 74 -5.48 16.85 -1.07
N ASP A 75 -6.45 17.70 -1.40
CA ASP A 75 -6.33 18.72 -2.44
C ASP A 75 -5.22 19.76 -2.16
N SER A 76 -4.86 19.98 -0.89
CA SER A 76 -3.74 20.86 -0.50
C SER A 76 -2.38 20.15 -0.45
N LEU A 77 -2.37 18.82 -0.50
CA LEU A 77 -1.17 17.98 -0.33
C LEU A 77 -0.66 17.39 -1.65
N VAL A 78 -1.44 17.48 -2.73
CA VAL A 78 -1.06 17.03 -4.07
C VAL A 78 -0.79 18.23 -4.97
N PRO A 79 0.46 18.48 -5.40
CA PRO A 79 0.73 19.52 -6.40
C PRO A 79 -0.02 19.20 -7.69
N ALA A 80 -0.62 20.22 -8.31
CA ALA A 80 -1.46 20.08 -9.52
C ALA A 80 -0.79 19.28 -10.67
N GLN A 81 0.54 19.21 -10.67
CA GLN A 81 1.38 18.47 -11.62
C GLN A 81 1.30 16.94 -11.51
N LEU A 82 0.76 16.39 -10.42
CA LEU A 82 0.58 14.94 -10.24
C LEU A 82 -0.86 14.46 -10.54
N ASN A 83 -1.75 15.38 -10.91
CA ASN A 83 -3.12 15.10 -11.30
C ASN A 83 -3.26 14.74 -12.80
N GLU A 84 -2.14 14.52 -13.50
CA GLU A 84 -2.19 13.96 -14.85
C GLU A 84 -2.50 12.46 -14.76
N LYS A 85 -3.66 12.11 -15.33
CA LYS A 85 -4.26 10.79 -15.38
C LYS A 85 -3.21 9.69 -15.59
N ALA A 86 -2.93 8.93 -14.55
CA ALA A 86 -2.18 7.69 -14.69
C ALA A 86 -2.96 6.73 -15.62
N PRO A 87 -2.30 6.05 -16.58
CA PRO A 87 -2.95 5.18 -17.57
C PRO A 87 -3.57 3.90 -16.97
N PHE A 88 -3.60 3.77 -15.64
CA PHE A 88 -4.14 2.63 -14.89
C PHE A 88 -5.49 2.94 -14.20
N ALA A 89 -6.17 4.04 -14.54
CA ALA A 89 -7.49 4.38 -14.00
C ALA A 89 -8.66 3.54 -14.58
N GLY A 90 -8.40 2.30 -15.04
CA GLY A 90 -9.43 1.38 -15.53
C GLY A 90 -10.00 0.57 -14.38
N SER A 91 -11.32 0.63 -14.17
CA SER A 91 -12.01 -0.20 -13.17
C SER A 91 -11.65 -1.68 -13.32
N PHE A 92 -11.53 -2.40 -12.20
CA PHE A 92 -11.27 -3.85 -12.15
C PHE A 92 -12.22 -4.64 -13.07
N SER A 93 -13.47 -4.19 -13.22
CA SER A 93 -14.45 -4.77 -14.16
C SER A 93 -14.00 -4.66 -15.62
N GLY A 94 -13.40 -3.54 -16.02
CA GLY A 94 -12.93 -3.32 -17.40
C GLY A 94 -11.67 -4.13 -17.72
N MET A 95 -10.76 -4.27 -16.75
CA MET A 95 -9.59 -5.15 -16.89
C MET A 95 -10.01 -6.63 -16.94
N TYR A 96 -11.00 -7.03 -16.14
CA TYR A 96 -11.55 -8.38 -16.13
C TYR A 96 -12.21 -8.72 -17.47
N GLU A 97 -13.03 -7.82 -18.02
CA GLU A 97 -13.66 -8.01 -19.33
C GLU A 97 -12.62 -8.11 -20.46
N ALA A 98 -11.58 -7.27 -20.42
CA ALA A 98 -10.47 -7.35 -21.36
C ALA A 98 -9.74 -8.71 -21.26
N ALA A 99 -9.38 -9.15 -20.05
CA ALA A 99 -8.71 -10.43 -19.83
C ALA A 99 -9.58 -11.64 -20.25
N TYR A 100 -10.89 -11.56 -20.03
CA TYR A 100 -11.84 -12.61 -20.42
C TYR A 100 -11.91 -12.80 -21.93
N SER A 101 -11.74 -11.72 -22.72
CA SER A 101 -11.78 -11.80 -24.18
C SER A 101 -10.57 -12.52 -24.80
N PHE A 102 -9.45 -12.62 -24.08
CA PHE A 102 -8.25 -13.35 -24.50
C PHE A 102 -8.11 -14.74 -23.85
N ALA A 103 -9.08 -15.13 -23.00
CA ALA A 103 -9.01 -16.39 -22.28
C ALA A 103 -9.31 -17.60 -23.19
N PRO A 104 -8.54 -18.69 -23.10
CA PRO A 104 -8.86 -19.94 -23.82
C PRO A 104 -10.24 -20.50 -23.44
N ASN A 105 -10.90 -21.21 -24.36
CA ASN A 105 -12.28 -21.72 -24.18
C ASN A 105 -12.52 -22.57 -22.93
N TRP A 106 -11.49 -23.21 -22.35
CA TRP A 106 -11.65 -23.99 -21.12
C TRP A 106 -11.80 -23.10 -19.86
N VAL A 107 -11.35 -21.86 -19.91
CA VAL A 107 -11.40 -20.90 -18.80
C VAL A 107 -12.81 -20.34 -18.58
N SER A 108 -13.62 -20.25 -19.62
CA SER A 108 -15.02 -19.79 -19.53
C SER A 108 -15.95 -20.77 -18.81
N GLY A 109 -15.51 -22.01 -18.57
CA GLY A 109 -16.24 -22.99 -17.77
C GLY A 109 -16.02 -22.85 -16.26
N PHE A 110 -15.01 -22.10 -15.84
CA PHE A 110 -14.68 -21.88 -14.42
C PHE A 110 -14.91 -20.43 -14.00
N LEU A 111 -14.65 -19.47 -14.89
CA LEU A 111 -14.85 -18.06 -14.60
C LEU A 111 -16.31 -17.63 -14.86
N PRO A 112 -16.90 -16.79 -14.00
CA PRO A 112 -18.24 -16.27 -14.23
C PRO A 112 -18.29 -15.35 -15.46
N PRO A 113 -19.41 -15.34 -16.22
CA PRO A 113 -19.57 -14.43 -17.34
C PRO A 113 -19.40 -12.97 -16.91
N PRO A 114 -18.76 -12.10 -17.71
CA PRO A 114 -18.51 -10.70 -17.36
C PRO A 114 -19.78 -9.91 -17.00
N GLY A 115 -20.92 -10.23 -17.63
CA GLY A 115 -22.22 -9.62 -17.32
C GLY A 115 -22.72 -9.92 -15.90
N LEU A 116 -22.34 -11.06 -15.33
CA LEU A 116 -22.65 -11.44 -13.94
C LEU A 116 -21.71 -10.72 -12.97
N VAL A 117 -20.42 -10.62 -13.30
CA VAL A 117 -19.43 -9.85 -12.52
C VAL A 117 -19.83 -8.38 -12.46
N LYS A 118 -20.35 -7.82 -13.56
CA LYS A 118 -20.89 -6.45 -13.58
C LYS A 118 -22.11 -6.25 -12.66
N HIS A 119 -22.88 -7.28 -12.32
CA HIS A 119 -24.01 -7.15 -11.38
C HIS A 119 -23.63 -7.47 -9.93
N VAL A 120 -22.61 -8.32 -9.72
CA VAL A 120 -22.08 -8.65 -8.39
C VAL A 120 -21.10 -7.57 -7.89
N VAL A 121 -20.37 -6.94 -8.81
CA VAL A 121 -19.42 -5.84 -8.56
C VAL A 121 -20.03 -4.48 -8.90
N GLY A 122 -21.07 -4.44 -9.74
CA GLY A 122 -21.78 -3.20 -10.08
C GLY A 122 -23.06 -3.04 -9.28
N ALA A 123 -22.89 -2.66 -8.02
CA ALA A 123 -23.72 -1.57 -7.55
C ALA A 123 -23.20 -0.30 -8.26
N GLN A 124 -24.11 0.47 -8.85
CA GLN A 124 -23.79 1.84 -9.24
C GLN A 124 -23.49 2.59 -7.96
N ASP A 125 -22.23 2.75 -7.65
CA ASP A 125 -21.84 3.53 -6.50
C ASP A 125 -21.52 4.95 -6.96
N LYS A 126 -21.83 5.93 -6.11
CA LYS A 126 -21.53 7.37 -6.27
C LYS A 126 -20.17 7.55 -6.94
N GLU A 127 -20.01 8.60 -7.74
CA GLU A 127 -18.70 8.98 -8.31
C GLU A 127 -17.66 9.16 -7.18
N TYR A 128 -17.04 8.05 -6.78
CA TYR A 128 -15.99 8.03 -5.78
C TYR A 128 -14.74 8.39 -6.54
N LYS A 129 -14.17 9.57 -6.23
CA LYS A 129 -12.90 10.01 -6.78
C LYS A 129 -11.86 8.93 -6.48
N THR A 130 -11.49 8.11 -7.48
CA THR A 130 -10.44 7.11 -7.31
C THR A 130 -9.16 7.84 -6.90
N LEU A 131 -8.66 7.55 -5.70
CA LEU A 131 -7.41 8.13 -5.22
C LEU A 131 -6.28 7.71 -6.16
N SER A 132 -5.63 8.71 -6.75
CA SER A 132 -4.44 8.51 -7.56
C SER A 132 -3.28 8.02 -6.68
N PRO A 133 -2.31 7.26 -7.22
CA PRO A 133 -1.11 6.87 -6.46
C PRO A 133 -0.37 8.04 -5.80
N PRO A 134 -0.26 9.24 -6.42
CA PRO A 134 0.23 10.44 -5.75
C PRO A 134 -0.60 10.88 -4.54
N GLU A 135 -1.92 10.87 -4.62
CA GLU A 135 -2.82 11.21 -3.50
C GLU A 135 -2.66 10.21 -2.35
N LEU A 136 -2.58 8.91 -2.65
CA LEU A 136 -2.31 7.86 -1.65
C LEU A 136 -0.95 8.04 -0.97
N LYS A 137 0.07 8.38 -1.75
CA LYS A 137 1.40 8.67 -1.22
C LYS A 137 1.39 9.90 -0.32
N ALA A 138 0.69 10.96 -0.72
CA ALA A 138 0.55 12.16 0.09
C ALA A 138 -0.20 11.88 1.41
N ALA A 139 -1.27 11.10 1.36
CA ALA A 139 -2.00 10.65 2.55
C ALA A 139 -1.09 9.85 3.50
N LEU A 140 -0.32 8.90 2.95
CA LEU A 140 0.63 8.09 3.71
C LEU A 140 1.69 8.96 4.41
N ILE A 141 2.26 9.94 3.70
CA ILE A 141 3.24 10.88 4.26
C ILE A 141 2.59 11.75 5.35
N ALA A 142 1.35 12.20 5.16
CA ALA A 142 0.64 13.02 6.14
C ALA A 142 0.32 12.25 7.43
N LEU A 143 0.03 10.95 7.33
CA LEU A 143 -0.29 10.08 8.47
C LEU A 143 0.95 9.52 9.17
N SER A 144 2.14 9.67 8.57
CA SER A 144 3.37 9.15 9.16
C SER A 144 3.84 9.96 10.38
N THR A 145 4.38 9.26 11.38
CA THR A 145 4.99 9.87 12.55
C THR A 145 6.34 10.48 12.17
N LYS A 146 6.50 11.78 12.42
CA LYS A 146 7.70 12.54 12.05
C LYS A 146 8.71 12.55 13.19
N GLY A 147 9.99 12.39 12.87
CA GLY A 147 11.06 12.64 13.82
C GLY A 147 11.32 11.53 14.84
N LEU A 148 10.65 10.37 14.72
CA LEU A 148 10.73 9.30 15.70
C LEU A 148 11.97 8.41 15.51
N LEU A 149 12.46 8.29 14.27
CA LEU A 149 13.58 7.38 13.99
C LEU A 149 14.90 7.90 14.53
N THR A 150 15.62 7.02 15.21
CA THR A 150 17.01 7.20 15.62
C THR A 150 17.97 6.54 14.61
N GLU A 151 19.25 6.93 14.65
CA GLU A 151 20.31 6.39 13.77
C GLU A 151 20.09 6.59 12.25
N ILE A 152 19.47 7.72 11.91
CA ILE A 152 19.31 8.18 10.52
C ILE A 152 20.21 9.39 10.23
N PRO A 153 20.86 9.44 9.06
CA PRO A 153 21.55 10.64 8.60
C PRO A 153 20.60 11.85 8.43
N THR A 154 21.11 13.06 8.60
CA THR A 154 20.31 14.30 8.60
C THR A 154 19.67 14.64 7.25
N ASP A 155 20.19 14.09 6.16
CA ASP A 155 19.68 14.22 4.79
C ASP A 155 18.59 13.18 4.45
N THR A 156 18.23 12.33 5.42
CA THR A 156 17.27 11.24 5.25
C THR A 156 15.90 11.64 5.80
N VAL A 157 14.86 11.23 5.08
CA VAL A 157 13.47 11.43 5.50
C VAL A 157 13.18 10.69 6.81
N ASN A 158 12.75 11.40 7.86
CA ASN A 158 12.38 10.81 9.15
C ASN A 158 10.87 10.65 9.28
N LEU A 159 10.30 9.73 8.51
CA LEU A 159 8.87 9.42 8.49
C LEU A 159 8.65 7.93 8.75
N LEU A 160 7.98 7.61 9.86
CA LEU A 160 7.63 6.25 10.23
C LEU A 160 6.13 6.03 10.09
N ILE A 161 5.70 5.10 9.23
CA ILE A 161 4.27 4.87 8.95
C ILE A 161 3.57 3.98 9.97
N PHE A 162 4.34 3.18 10.71
CA PHE A 162 3.80 2.26 11.70
C PHE A 162 4.92 1.80 12.63
N ASN A 163 4.79 2.08 13.93
CA ASN A 163 5.32 1.21 14.96
C ASN A 163 4.25 1.06 16.03
N ASN A 164 3.64 -0.12 16.07
CA ASN A 164 2.73 -0.51 17.15
C ASN A 164 3.45 -1.42 18.15
N TYR A 165 4.73 -1.15 18.46
CA TYR A 165 5.29 -1.58 19.73
C TYR A 165 4.72 -0.67 20.81
N THR A 166 3.43 -0.90 21.09
CA THR A 166 2.74 -0.38 22.25
C THR A 166 3.57 -0.78 23.47
N THR A 167 4.26 0.20 24.06
CA THR A 167 4.59 0.11 25.47
C THR A 167 3.28 -0.01 26.21
N VAL A 168 3.05 -1.19 26.77
CA VAL A 168 2.06 -1.44 27.82
C VAL A 168 2.36 -0.54 29.01
#